data_AF-A0A6S7J4C8-F1
#
_entry.id   AF-A0A6S7J4C8-F1
#
_cell.length_a   1.000
_cell.length_b   1.000
_cell.length_c   1.000
_cell.angle_alpha   90.00
_cell.angle_beta   90.00
_cell.angle_gamma   90.00
#
_symmetry.space_group_name_H-M   'P 1'
#
loop_
_entity.id
_entity.type
_entity.pdbx_description
1 polymer ?
#
loop_
_entity_poly.entity_id
_entity_poly.type
_entity_poly.pdbx_seq_one_letter_code
_entity_poly.pdbx_strand_id
1 'polypeptide(L)'
;MAQLPAFSKQDLQKPYNKVAFLVTHNSYSYGIDFGIWAHNQRFSVARQLNDGVRGLMLDLYVGWNDADVRLCHGSCIWSGSTDLLFTLIEIREFLERNTHEVVTIIFEDYLENPRILAKVFDEADISKFVLTSDYWGEVEDWPTLSEMISLGRRLVVFNNVGLTEFPYSTRNMWNFMIESRYGSVSKNPN
;
A
#
# COMPACT_ATOMS: atom_id res chain seq x y z
N MET A 1 -7.49 -17.59 -17.99
CA MET A 1 -7.10 -16.65 -16.90
C MET A 1 -6.04 -17.35 -16.08
N ALA A 2 -4.88 -16.72 -15.87
CA ALA A 2 -3.92 -17.24 -14.90
C ALA A 2 -4.58 -17.19 -13.52
N GLN A 3 -4.53 -18.28 -12.75
CA GLN A 3 -4.96 -18.24 -11.36
C GLN A 3 -4.02 -17.31 -10.58
N LEU A 4 -4.60 -16.54 -9.67
CA LEU A 4 -3.83 -15.82 -8.64
C LEU A 4 -2.88 -16.82 -7.97
N PRO A 5 -1.56 -16.55 -7.93
CA PRO A 5 -0.65 -17.42 -7.20
C PRO A 5 -1.00 -17.33 -5.72
N ALA A 6 -1.58 -18.41 -5.19
CA ALA A 6 -1.95 -18.51 -3.77
C ALA A 6 -0.69 -18.67 -2.91
N PHE A 7 -0.74 -18.14 -1.69
CA PHE A 7 0.30 -18.43 -0.68
C PHE A 7 0.43 -19.94 -0.47
N SER A 8 1.66 -20.45 -0.43
CA SER A 8 1.88 -21.84 -0.08
C SER A 8 1.53 -22.07 1.40
N LYS A 9 1.30 -23.34 1.78
CA LYS A 9 1.12 -23.69 3.20
C LYS A 9 2.30 -23.23 4.06
N GLN A 10 3.51 -23.19 3.50
CA GLN A 10 4.69 -22.72 4.20
C GLN A 10 4.67 -21.20 4.37
N ASP A 11 4.23 -20.44 3.36
CA ASP A 11 4.14 -18.98 3.44
C ASP A 11 3.08 -18.55 4.46
N LEU A 12 1.96 -19.27 4.54
CA LEU A 12 0.90 -18.99 5.52
C LEU A 12 1.38 -19.05 6.98
N GLN A 13 2.42 -19.83 7.27
CA GLN A 13 2.98 -19.99 8.62
C GLN A 13 4.13 -19.02 8.91
N LYS A 14 4.59 -18.24 7.92
CA LYS A 14 5.64 -17.25 8.14
C LYS A 14 5.03 -15.96 8.70
N PRO A 15 5.71 -15.30 9.65
CA PRO A 15 5.45 -13.91 9.99
C PRO A 15 5.44 -13.03 8.72
N TYR A 16 4.56 -12.04 8.65
CA TYR A 16 4.43 -11.15 7.48
C TYR A 16 5.78 -10.56 7.05
N ASN A 17 6.60 -10.12 8.02
CA ASN A 17 7.93 -9.54 7.78
C ASN A 17 9.01 -10.56 7.33
N LYS A 18 8.64 -11.84 7.18
CA LYS A 18 9.51 -12.92 6.66
C LYS A 18 9.04 -13.44 5.29
N VAL A 19 8.09 -12.76 4.66
CA VAL A 19 7.56 -13.10 3.33
C VAL A 19 8.00 -12.03 2.32
N ALA A 20 8.40 -12.47 1.13
CA ALA A 20 8.71 -11.57 0.02
C ALA A 20 7.46 -11.31 -0.81
N PHE A 21 7.19 -10.05 -1.10
CA PHE A 21 6.04 -9.62 -1.90
C PHE A 21 6.50 -8.94 -3.18
N LEU A 22 5.79 -9.18 -4.28
CA LEU A 22 5.92 -8.37 -5.49
C LEU A 22 5.26 -7.01 -5.23
N VAL A 23 6.03 -5.94 -5.43
CA VAL A 23 5.61 -4.55 -5.21
C VAL A 23 5.75 -3.75 -6.49
N THR A 24 4.77 -2.90 -6.78
CA THR A 24 4.80 -1.97 -7.92
C THR A 24 4.98 -0.52 -7.45
N HIS A 25 5.92 0.18 -8.09
CA HIS A 25 6.18 1.60 -7.84
C HIS A 25 5.18 2.47 -8.61
N ASN A 26 4.62 3.50 -7.97
CA ASN A 26 3.57 4.38 -8.50
C ASN A 26 2.44 3.58 -9.16
N SER A 27 1.86 2.66 -8.38
CA SER A 27 0.93 1.64 -8.91
C SER A 27 -0.29 2.23 -9.62
N TYR A 28 -0.63 3.46 -9.29
CA TYR A 28 -1.76 4.23 -9.81
C TYR A 28 -1.48 4.91 -11.17
N SER A 29 -0.22 5.01 -11.60
CA SER A 29 0.16 5.77 -12.80
C SER A 29 0.00 4.92 -14.07
N TYR A 30 -1.23 4.86 -14.58
CA TYR A 30 -1.63 4.13 -15.78
C TYR A 30 -2.83 4.79 -16.47
N GLY A 31 -3.10 4.43 -17.73
CA GLY A 31 -4.36 4.79 -18.39
C GLY A 31 -4.45 6.25 -18.84
N ILE A 32 -5.66 6.69 -19.18
CA ILE A 32 -5.88 7.99 -19.84
C ILE A 32 -5.76 9.19 -18.89
N ASP A 33 -5.86 8.96 -17.59
CA ASP A 33 -5.77 10.00 -16.56
C ASP A 33 -4.33 10.49 -16.36
N PHE A 34 -3.37 9.79 -16.98
CA PHE A 34 -1.94 10.10 -16.95
C PHE A 34 -1.39 10.31 -18.36
N GLY A 35 -0.48 11.27 -18.50
CA GLY A 35 0.29 11.43 -19.72
C GLY A 35 1.11 10.17 -20.01
N ILE A 36 1.24 9.79 -21.29
CA ILE A 36 1.93 8.54 -21.68
C ILE A 36 3.38 8.47 -21.20
N TRP A 37 4.04 9.63 -21.07
CA TRP A 37 5.40 9.75 -20.53
C TRP A 37 5.49 9.57 -19.01
N ALA A 38 4.37 9.67 -18.31
CA ALA A 38 4.30 9.55 -16.86
C ALA A 38 3.89 8.15 -16.41
N HIS A 39 3.45 7.27 -17.32
CA HIS A 39 3.03 5.91 -16.98
C HIS A 39 4.17 5.12 -16.34
N ASN A 40 3.95 4.67 -15.11
CA ASN A 40 4.80 3.65 -14.48
C ASN A 40 4.26 2.25 -14.72
N GLN A 41 2.94 2.12 -14.87
CA GLN A 41 2.25 0.85 -15.02
C GLN A 41 1.42 0.81 -16.29
N ARG A 42 1.27 -0.38 -16.86
CA ARG A 42 0.43 -0.61 -18.04
C ARG A 42 -1.03 -0.88 -17.68
N PHE A 43 -1.29 -1.39 -16.49
CA PHE A 43 -2.57 -1.95 -16.08
C PHE A 43 -3.07 -1.32 -14.79
N SER A 44 -4.38 -1.40 -14.55
CA SER A 44 -4.99 -0.86 -13.35
C SER A 44 -4.50 -1.53 -12.07
N VAL A 45 -4.71 -0.88 -10.92
CA VAL A 45 -4.38 -1.44 -9.61
C VAL A 45 -5.13 -2.75 -9.39
N ALA A 46 -6.43 -2.82 -9.72
CA ALA A 46 -7.17 -4.07 -9.65
C ALA A 46 -6.55 -5.17 -10.53
N ARG A 47 -6.03 -4.82 -11.71
CA ARG A 47 -5.38 -5.80 -12.58
C ARG A 47 -4.01 -6.24 -12.04
N GLN A 48 -3.20 -5.32 -11.53
CA GLN A 48 -1.93 -5.62 -10.87
C GLN A 48 -2.13 -6.62 -9.72
N LEU A 49 -3.13 -6.37 -8.85
CA LEU A 49 -3.49 -7.28 -7.77
C LEU A 49 -3.92 -8.67 -8.29
N ASN A 50 -4.74 -8.71 -9.34
CA ASN A 50 -5.17 -9.95 -10.01
C ASN A 50 -4.05 -10.69 -10.76
N ASP A 51 -2.93 -10.02 -11.04
CA ASP A 51 -1.74 -10.61 -11.67
C ASP A 51 -0.69 -11.05 -10.62
N GLY A 52 -0.97 -10.87 -9.31
CA GLY A 52 -0.14 -11.38 -8.21
C GLY A 52 0.65 -10.32 -7.44
N VAL A 53 0.50 -9.02 -7.76
CA VAL A 53 1.08 -7.94 -6.95
C VAL A 53 0.44 -7.92 -5.56
N ARG A 54 1.24 -7.71 -4.51
CA ARG A 54 0.78 -7.64 -3.11
C ARG A 54 1.32 -6.45 -2.33
N GLY A 55 2.13 -5.61 -2.96
CA GLY A 55 2.48 -4.29 -2.44
C GLY A 55 2.26 -3.21 -3.50
N LEU A 56 1.74 -2.06 -3.07
CA LEU A 56 1.45 -0.91 -3.92
C LEU A 56 2.09 0.33 -3.31
N MET A 57 3.01 0.97 -4.04
CA MET A 57 3.52 2.30 -3.65
C MET A 57 2.66 3.38 -4.28
N LEU A 58 2.18 4.32 -3.45
CA LEU A 58 1.26 5.38 -3.81
C LEU A 58 1.78 6.72 -3.30
N ASP A 59 1.88 7.71 -4.18
CA ASP A 59 2.37 9.04 -3.81
C ASP A 59 1.16 9.93 -3.53
N LEU A 60 1.14 10.53 -2.35
CA LEU A 60 0.01 11.31 -1.88
C LEU A 60 0.29 12.79 -2.08
N TYR A 61 -0.59 13.48 -2.82
CA TYR A 61 -0.54 14.93 -3.00
C TYR A 61 -1.87 15.57 -2.61
N VAL A 62 -1.80 16.82 -2.15
CA VAL A 62 -2.99 17.64 -1.96
C VAL A 62 -3.65 17.86 -3.31
N GLY A 63 -4.96 17.63 -3.37
CA GLY A 63 -5.75 17.77 -4.57
C GLY A 63 -6.16 19.21 -4.87
N TRP A 64 -7.36 19.37 -5.41
CA TRP A 64 -7.87 20.68 -5.82
C TRP A 64 -8.38 21.52 -4.65
N ASN A 65 -8.46 20.93 -3.46
CA ASN A 65 -8.72 21.59 -2.18
C ASN A 65 -8.16 20.71 -1.03
N ASP A 66 -8.14 21.24 0.18
CA ASP A 66 -7.54 20.60 1.36
C ASP A 66 -8.25 19.31 1.82
N ALA A 67 -9.40 18.97 1.23
CA ALA A 67 -10.15 17.74 1.53
C ALA A 67 -10.01 16.67 0.43
N ASP A 68 -9.21 16.92 -0.61
CA ASP A 68 -9.00 16.02 -1.75
C ASP A 68 -7.57 15.47 -1.70
N VAL A 69 -7.43 14.14 -1.84
CA VAL A 69 -6.13 13.46 -1.86
C VAL A 69 -5.95 12.78 -3.21
N ARG A 70 -4.94 13.24 -3.94
CA ARG A 70 -4.64 12.78 -5.29
C ARG A 70 -3.40 11.92 -5.31
N LEU A 71 -3.40 10.96 -6.21
CA LEU A 71 -2.24 10.17 -6.58
C LEU A 71 -1.65 10.72 -7.87
N CYS A 72 -0.42 11.22 -7.81
CA CYS A 72 0.33 11.72 -8.96
C CYS A 72 1.83 11.67 -8.69
N HIS A 73 2.64 11.63 -9.75
CA HIS A 73 4.09 11.60 -9.61
C HIS A 73 4.68 12.97 -9.95
N GLY A 74 5.20 13.66 -8.94
CA GLY A 74 5.85 14.98 -9.03
C GLY A 74 4.91 16.16 -9.25
N SER A 75 4.03 16.11 -10.27
CA SER A 75 3.08 17.20 -10.54
C SER A 75 1.75 16.69 -11.11
N CYS A 76 0.69 16.76 -10.30
CA CYS A 76 -0.65 16.30 -10.67
C CYS A 76 -1.23 16.97 -11.92
N ILE A 77 -0.83 18.20 -12.24
CA ILE A 77 -1.28 18.93 -13.43
C ILE A 77 -0.57 18.41 -14.69
N TRP A 78 0.72 18.09 -14.60
CA TRP A 78 1.55 17.74 -15.76
C TRP A 78 1.65 16.24 -16.02
N SER A 79 1.75 15.42 -14.97
CA SER A 79 1.80 13.96 -15.12
C SER A 79 0.41 13.34 -15.23
N GLY A 80 -0.62 14.05 -14.76
CA GLY A 80 -1.95 13.51 -14.54
C GLY A 80 -2.15 13.05 -13.10
N SER A 81 -3.39 12.69 -12.75
CA SER A 81 -3.69 12.24 -11.39
C SER A 81 -4.93 11.37 -11.33
N THR A 82 -4.99 10.49 -10.33
CA THR A 82 -6.21 9.79 -9.94
C THR A 82 -6.54 10.02 -8.47
N ASP A 83 -7.74 9.62 -8.06
CA ASP A 83 -8.22 9.78 -6.70
C ASP A 83 -7.70 8.66 -5.78
N LEU A 84 -7.26 9.00 -4.57
CA LEU A 84 -6.91 7.99 -3.57
C LEU A 84 -8.12 7.11 -3.23
N LEU A 85 -9.32 7.69 -3.06
CA LEU A 85 -10.55 6.97 -2.74
C LEU A 85 -10.84 5.89 -3.78
N PHE A 86 -10.73 6.22 -5.06
CA PHE A 86 -10.94 5.25 -6.14
C PHE A 86 -9.96 4.08 -6.04
N THR A 87 -8.68 4.36 -5.82
CA THR A 87 -7.65 3.34 -5.67
C THR A 87 -7.88 2.46 -4.43
N LEU A 88 -8.29 3.05 -3.30
CA LEU A 88 -8.62 2.30 -2.08
C LEU A 88 -9.87 1.43 -2.29
N ILE A 89 -10.86 1.87 -3.06
CA ILE A 89 -12.02 1.05 -3.44
C ILE A 89 -11.57 -0.16 -4.27
N GLU A 90 -10.67 0.00 -5.25
CA GLU A 90 -10.11 -1.14 -6.01
C GLU A 90 -9.45 -2.18 -5.08
N ILE A 91 -8.68 -1.71 -4.09
CA ILE A 91 -7.99 -2.57 -3.11
C ILE A 91 -9.00 -3.24 -2.17
N ARG A 92 -9.97 -2.49 -1.63
CA ARG A 92 -11.03 -3.04 -0.76
C ARG A 92 -11.76 -4.16 -1.47
N GLU A 93 -12.23 -3.92 -2.69
CA GLU A 93 -12.97 -4.91 -3.46
C GLU A 93 -12.12 -6.16 -3.77
N PHE A 94 -10.82 -5.99 -4.01
CA PHE A 94 -9.92 -7.12 -4.15
C PHE A 94 -9.83 -7.95 -2.86
N LEU A 95 -9.67 -7.30 -1.71
CA LEU A 95 -9.62 -7.97 -0.41
C LEU A 95 -10.95 -8.67 -0.10
N GLU A 96 -12.09 -8.08 -0.41
CA GLU A 96 -13.41 -8.68 -0.22
C GLU A 96 -13.61 -9.95 -1.05
N ARG A 97 -13.19 -9.92 -2.33
CA ARG A 97 -13.29 -11.09 -3.23
C ARG A 97 -12.28 -12.19 -2.90
N ASN A 98 -11.13 -11.83 -2.32
CA ASN A 98 -10.02 -12.75 -2.09
C ASN A 98 -9.65 -12.81 -0.60
N THR A 99 -10.34 -13.68 0.14
CA THR A 99 -10.26 -13.72 1.62
C THR A 99 -8.94 -14.23 2.19
N HIS A 100 -8.10 -14.87 1.37
CA HIS A 100 -6.81 -15.43 1.78
C HIS A 100 -5.61 -14.54 1.40
N GLU A 101 -5.87 -13.34 0.88
CA GLU A 101 -4.84 -12.44 0.39
C GLU A 101 -4.46 -11.39 1.43
N VAL A 102 -3.19 -10.99 1.44
CA VAL A 102 -2.66 -9.91 2.28
C VAL A 102 -2.05 -8.87 1.36
N VAL A 103 -2.47 -7.61 1.51
CA VAL A 103 -2.02 -6.49 0.67
C VAL A 103 -1.27 -5.47 1.53
N THR A 104 -0.29 -4.81 0.90
CA THR A 104 0.51 -3.75 1.51
C THR A 104 0.34 -2.47 0.70
N ILE A 105 0.11 -1.36 1.39
CA ILE A 105 0.19 -0.01 0.82
C ILE A 105 1.40 0.68 1.44
N ILE A 106 2.19 1.34 0.60
CA ILE A 106 3.32 2.16 1.03
C ILE A 106 3.07 3.57 0.50
N PHE A 107 2.87 4.52 1.41
CA PHE A 107 2.65 5.92 1.07
C PHE A 107 3.96 6.70 1.00
N GLU A 108 4.17 7.35 -0.13
CA GLU A 108 5.10 8.47 -0.25
C GLU A 108 4.29 9.76 -0.05
N ASP A 109 4.36 10.32 1.16
CA ASP A 109 3.46 11.39 1.59
C ASP A 109 4.02 12.79 1.30
N TYR A 110 3.22 13.61 0.62
CA TYR A 110 3.44 15.03 0.38
C TYR A 110 2.25 15.88 0.88
N LEU A 111 1.47 15.37 1.84
CA LEU A 111 0.33 16.08 2.40
C LEU A 111 0.76 17.02 3.52
N GLU A 112 0.12 18.19 3.62
CA GLU A 112 0.31 19.09 4.77
C GLU A 112 -0.52 18.64 5.99
N ASN A 113 -1.69 18.04 5.74
CA ASN A 113 -2.63 17.62 6.78
C ASN A 113 -2.98 16.13 6.62
N PRO A 114 -2.30 15.21 7.32
CA PRO A 114 -2.53 13.78 7.15
C PRO A 114 -3.83 13.27 7.78
N ARG A 115 -4.54 14.08 8.58
CA ARG A 115 -5.85 13.70 9.15
C ARG A 115 -6.87 13.38 8.05
N ILE A 116 -6.71 13.98 6.87
CA ILE A 116 -7.60 13.72 5.73
C ILE A 116 -7.57 12.24 5.32
N LEU A 117 -6.44 11.55 5.47
CA LEU A 117 -6.30 10.14 5.08
C LEU A 117 -7.24 9.22 5.87
N ALA A 118 -7.46 9.50 7.15
CA ALA A 118 -8.42 8.74 7.95
C ALA A 118 -9.83 8.83 7.36
N LYS A 119 -10.24 10.04 6.94
CA LYS A 119 -11.54 10.27 6.29
C LYS A 119 -11.64 9.51 4.96
N VAL A 120 -10.61 9.53 4.13
CA VAL A 120 -10.61 8.79 2.85
C VAL A 120 -10.67 7.27 3.10
N PHE A 121 -9.98 6.76 4.12
CA PHE A 121 -10.03 5.35 4.51
C PHE A 121 -11.43 4.92 4.98
N ASP A 122 -12.10 5.78 5.75
CA ASP A 122 -13.45 5.53 6.25
C ASP A 122 -14.47 5.60 5.10
N GLU A 123 -14.35 6.58 4.19
CA GLU A 123 -15.19 6.68 3.00
C GLU A 123 -15.00 5.50 2.04
N ALA A 124 -13.77 5.00 1.92
CA ALA A 124 -13.47 3.79 1.17
C ALA A 124 -13.98 2.51 1.85
N ASP A 125 -14.34 2.54 3.14
CA ASP A 125 -14.64 1.37 3.98
C ASP A 125 -13.52 0.31 3.94
N ILE A 126 -12.26 0.76 3.93
CA ILE A 126 -11.09 -0.13 3.87
C ILE A 126 -10.41 -0.33 5.23
N SER A 127 -10.65 0.57 6.19
CA SER A 127 -10.05 0.55 7.53
C SER A 127 -10.30 -0.76 8.30
N LYS A 128 -11.42 -1.44 8.03
CA LYS A 128 -11.75 -2.77 8.57
C LYS A 128 -10.69 -3.84 8.25
N PHE A 129 -9.92 -3.70 7.18
CA PHE A 129 -8.85 -4.63 6.82
C PHE A 129 -7.49 -4.27 7.44
N VAL A 130 -7.31 -3.08 7.99
CA VAL A 130 -5.99 -2.61 8.44
C VAL A 130 -5.51 -3.41 9.65
N LEU A 131 -4.30 -3.95 9.56
CA LEU A 131 -3.55 -4.48 10.69
C LEU A 131 -2.88 -3.30 11.42
N THR A 132 -3.50 -2.83 12.50
CA THR A 132 -2.99 -1.69 13.28
C THR A 132 -1.70 -2.05 14.02
N SER A 133 -0.92 -1.03 14.40
CA SER A 133 0.39 -1.19 15.07
C SER A 133 0.34 -1.95 16.39
N ASP A 134 -0.83 -2.06 17.01
CA ASP A 134 -1.05 -2.87 18.21
C ASP A 134 -0.73 -4.35 18.00
N TYR A 135 -0.73 -4.82 16.75
CA TYR A 135 -0.48 -6.21 16.39
C TYR A 135 0.97 -6.54 16.07
N TRP A 136 1.86 -5.55 15.89
CA TRP A 136 3.19 -5.81 15.32
C TRP A 136 4.35 -5.00 15.95
N GLY A 137 4.09 -4.33 17.09
CA GLY A 137 5.09 -3.93 18.08
C GLY A 137 6.43 -3.41 17.53
N GLU A 138 7.53 -3.89 18.10
CA GLU A 138 8.86 -3.83 17.49
C GLU A 138 9.06 -5.06 16.57
N VAL A 139 9.94 -4.95 15.56
CA VAL A 139 10.11 -5.84 14.38
C VAL A 139 10.07 -7.36 14.63
N GLU A 140 10.20 -7.84 15.85
CA GLU A 140 10.33 -9.25 16.22
C GLU A 140 9.00 -10.03 16.27
N ASP A 141 7.85 -9.36 16.46
CA ASP A 141 6.57 -10.01 16.81
C ASP A 141 5.44 -9.82 15.77
N TRP A 142 5.75 -9.86 14.47
CA TRP A 142 4.72 -9.72 13.44
C TRP A 142 3.85 -10.98 13.32
N PRO A 143 2.53 -10.86 13.16
CA PRO A 143 1.66 -12.02 13.00
C PRO A 143 2.00 -12.77 11.70
N THR A 144 1.74 -14.07 11.72
CA THR A 144 1.77 -14.89 10.52
C THR A 144 0.69 -14.49 9.53
N LEU A 145 0.88 -14.79 8.24
CA LEU A 145 -0.16 -14.55 7.24
C LEU A 145 -1.47 -15.27 7.59
N SER A 146 -1.40 -16.48 8.15
CA SER A 146 -2.58 -17.23 8.60
C SER A 146 -3.33 -16.51 9.74
N GLU A 147 -2.62 -15.90 10.68
CA GLU A 147 -3.24 -15.11 11.75
C GLU A 147 -3.89 -13.84 11.22
N MET A 148 -3.21 -13.10 10.32
CA MET A 148 -3.78 -11.94 9.64
C MET A 148 -5.07 -12.30 8.89
N ILE A 149 -5.07 -13.43 8.19
CA ILE A 149 -6.23 -13.96 7.47
C ILE A 149 -7.37 -14.28 8.43
N SER A 150 -7.06 -14.98 9.53
CA SER A 150 -8.04 -15.38 10.54
C SER A 150 -8.67 -14.18 11.27
N LEU A 151 -7.89 -13.12 11.50
CA LEU A 151 -8.36 -11.86 12.07
C LEU A 151 -9.15 -10.99 11.09
N GLY A 152 -9.07 -11.28 9.79
CA GLY A 152 -9.58 -10.40 8.73
C GLY A 152 -8.80 -9.09 8.57
N ARG A 153 -7.71 -8.89 9.32
CA ARG A 153 -6.83 -7.71 9.26
C ARG A 153 -5.68 -7.99 8.31
N ARG A 154 -5.94 -7.82 7.01
CA ARG A 154 -5.10 -8.25 5.89
C ARG A 154 -4.53 -7.11 5.04
N LEU A 155 -4.58 -5.89 5.55
CA LEU A 155 -4.00 -4.71 4.92
C LEU A 155 -2.92 -4.11 5.84
N VAL A 156 -1.68 -4.02 5.36
CA VAL A 156 -0.60 -3.32 6.07
C VAL A 156 -0.37 -1.98 5.39
N VAL A 157 -0.23 -0.91 6.17
CA VAL A 157 -0.03 0.44 5.64
C VAL A 157 1.25 1.02 6.22
N PHE A 158 2.15 1.45 5.34
CA PHE A 158 3.39 2.13 5.66
C PHE A 158 3.40 3.55 5.09
N ASN A 159 4.24 4.42 5.63
CA ASN A 159 4.43 5.78 5.13
C ASN A 159 5.89 6.24 5.36
N ASN A 160 6.40 7.13 4.52
CA ASN A 160 7.80 7.58 4.52
C ASN A 160 8.15 8.70 5.53
N VAL A 161 7.17 9.27 6.26
CA VAL A 161 7.37 10.46 7.11
C VAL A 161 7.14 10.21 8.61
N GLY A 162 6.28 9.26 8.98
CA GLY A 162 5.80 9.04 10.35
C GLY A 162 4.55 9.85 10.69
N LEU A 163 3.42 9.53 10.04
CA LEU A 163 2.15 10.27 10.14
C LEU A 163 1.42 10.09 11.49
N THR A 164 1.80 10.85 12.52
CA THR A 164 1.24 10.72 13.88
C THR A 164 -0.28 10.93 13.97
N GLU A 165 -0.87 11.69 13.06
CA GLU A 165 -2.32 11.95 13.02
C GLU A 165 -3.10 11.01 12.08
N PHE A 166 -2.43 10.00 11.50
CA PHE A 166 -3.05 8.95 10.70
C PHE A 166 -3.03 7.62 11.48
N PRO A 167 -4.15 7.20 12.08
CA PRO A 167 -4.17 6.11 13.07
C PRO A 167 -3.78 4.74 12.51
N TYR A 168 -3.83 4.57 11.20
CA TYR A 168 -3.53 3.30 10.52
C TYR A 168 -2.04 3.13 10.19
N SER A 169 -1.23 4.21 10.24
CA SER A 169 0.20 4.16 9.97
C SER A 169 0.90 5.37 10.60
N THR A 170 1.26 5.28 11.88
CA THR A 170 1.86 6.39 12.63
C THR A 170 3.39 6.41 12.60
N ARG A 171 4.00 5.27 12.29
CA ARG A 171 5.45 5.09 12.32
C ARG A 171 6.04 5.22 10.91
N ASN A 172 7.25 5.73 10.83
CA ASN A 172 7.98 5.82 9.57
C ASN A 172 8.37 4.41 9.09
N MET A 173 8.14 4.12 7.81
CA MET A 173 8.42 2.84 7.18
C MET A 173 9.89 2.41 7.28
N TRP A 174 10.82 3.36 7.35
CA TRP A 174 12.26 3.10 7.45
C TRP A 174 12.66 2.39 8.75
N ASN A 175 11.77 2.34 9.74
CA ASN A 175 11.96 1.51 10.93
C ASN A 175 11.75 0.01 10.66
N PHE A 176 11.12 -0.34 9.52
CA PHE A 176 10.71 -1.71 9.18
C PHE A 176 11.26 -2.18 7.83
N MET A 177 11.70 -1.25 6.99
CA MET A 177 12.11 -1.50 5.60
C MET A 177 13.48 -0.91 5.31
N ILE A 178 14.19 -1.56 4.40
CA ILE A 178 15.42 -1.05 3.82
C ILE A 178 15.23 -0.98 2.31
N GLU A 179 15.45 0.20 1.74
CA GLU A 179 15.64 0.33 0.31
C GLU A 179 17.14 0.21 0.01
N SER A 180 17.52 -0.85 -0.68
CA SER A 180 18.88 -0.95 -1.22
C SER A 180 18.92 -0.22 -2.56
N ARG A 181 19.81 0.78 -2.70
CA ARG A 181 20.04 1.38 -4.01
C ARG A 181 20.55 0.29 -4.94
N TYR A 182 19.94 0.18 -6.12
CA TYR A 182 20.42 -0.73 -7.15
C TYR A 182 21.94 -0.52 -7.38
N GLY A 183 22.71 -1.60 -7.26
CA GLY A 183 24.18 -1.56 -7.37
C GLY A 183 24.95 -1.19 -6.10
N SER A 184 24.28 -0.97 -4.96
CA SER A 184 24.93 -0.82 -3.65
C SER A 184 24.82 -2.09 -2.81
N VAL A 185 25.83 -2.37 -1.98
CA VAL A 185 25.83 -3.52 -1.07
C VAL A 185 24.76 -3.32 0.00
N SER A 186 23.86 -4.29 0.15
CA SER A 186 22.79 -4.27 1.16
C SER A 186 23.39 -4.06 2.56
N LYS A 187 22.97 -3.01 3.27
CA LYS A 187 23.35 -2.77 4.67
C LYS A 187 22.19 -3.18 5.57
N ASN A 188 22.46 -3.96 6.61
CA ASN A 188 21.47 -4.23 7.64
C ASN A 188 21.10 -2.93 8.38
N PRO A 189 19.86 -2.80 8.88
CA PRO A 189 19.51 -1.70 9.75
C PRO A 189 20.21 -1.94 11.10
N ASN A 190 20.87 -0.91 11.62
CA ASN A 190 21.50 -0.92 12.95
C ASN A 190 20.47 -0.67 14.04
#